data_AF-A0A7G1KH63-F1
#
_entry.id   AF-A0A7G1KH63-F1
#
_cell.length_a   1.000
_cell.length_b   1.000
_cell.length_c   1.000
_cell.angle_alpha   90.00
_cell.angle_beta   90.00
_cell.angle_gamma   90.00
#
_symmetry.space_group_name_H-M   'P 1'
#
loop_
_entity.id
_entity.type
_entity.pdbx_description
1 polymer ?
#
loop_
_entity_poly.entity_id
_entity_poly.type
_entity_poly.pdbx_seq_one_letter_code
_entity_poly.pdbx_strand_id
1 'polypeptide(L)'
;MLTDRARSRAELAEKLAGKGFATEVGERVLDRLAEVGLVNDAAFAEQWVHSRHTYAGKGKKAIALELRRKGVDPADAEPALAGVTAESEIDRAAELVRRKLNSLPPDLDRDKATRRLVGMLARRGYSQSTAYAVVKEELSTVEFAPTPSAPASRPASTPRPTSAPPPGEDPSENHEPEASGTVTRRTARSGGLARDIPMQRGSGDDAEDEHRSATELVRRKLRTLSPNLEQDKAIRRLVGMLARRGYSRSTAYTVVQAELSARESER
;
A
#
# COMPACT_ATOMS: atom_id res chain seq x y z
N MET A 1 -2.11 -3.24 28.99
CA MET A 1 -1.06 -2.77 28.05
C MET A 1 -1.16 -3.48 26.69
N LEU A 2 -1.43 -4.79 26.69
CA LEU A 2 -1.71 -5.58 25.47
C LEU A 2 -3.20 -5.65 25.08
N THR A 3 -4.12 -5.22 25.94
CA THR A 3 -5.57 -5.36 25.74
C THR A 3 -6.18 -4.48 24.65
N ASP A 4 -5.56 -3.35 24.29
CA ASP A 4 -6.20 -2.37 23.38
C ASP A 4 -5.75 -2.47 21.92
N ARG A 5 -4.50 -2.87 21.68
CA ARG A 5 -3.94 -3.03 20.32
C ARG A 5 -2.71 -3.92 20.33
N ALA A 6 -2.47 -4.60 19.21
CA ALA A 6 -1.19 -5.24 18.94
C ALA A 6 -0.05 -4.20 19.01
N ARG A 7 1.07 -4.61 19.61
CA ARG A 7 2.29 -3.80 19.83
C ARG A 7 3.48 -4.66 19.47
N SER A 8 4.51 -4.04 18.88
CA SER A 8 5.80 -4.70 18.72
C SER A 8 6.52 -4.79 20.07
N ARG A 9 7.50 -5.69 20.16
CA ARG A 9 8.39 -5.82 21.33
C ARG A 9 9.06 -4.49 21.68
N ALA A 10 9.57 -3.76 20.69
CA ALA A 10 10.22 -2.47 20.91
C ALA A 10 9.27 -1.40 21.49
N GLU A 11 8.02 -1.35 21.04
CA GLU A 11 7.02 -0.43 21.62
C GLU A 11 6.68 -0.78 23.08
N LEU A 12 6.79 -2.05 23.45
CA LEU A 12 6.61 -2.48 24.84
C LEU A 12 7.84 -2.16 25.69
N ALA A 13 9.05 -2.35 25.16
CA ALA A 13 10.30 -1.97 25.82
C ALA A 13 10.33 -0.47 26.15
N GLU A 14 10.03 0.38 25.18
CA GLU A 14 9.97 1.84 25.36
C GLU A 14 8.94 2.23 26.44
N LYS A 15 7.81 1.52 26.49
CA LYS A 15 6.78 1.74 27.52
C LYS A 15 7.19 1.28 28.90
N LEU A 16 7.98 0.22 29.03
CA LEU A 16 8.50 -0.24 30.32
C LEU A 16 9.55 0.74 30.82
N ALA A 17 10.46 1.19 29.96
CA ALA A 17 11.44 2.22 30.28
C ALA A 17 10.77 3.54 30.72
N GLY A 18 9.75 3.99 29.99
CA GLY A 18 8.99 5.20 30.35
C GLY A 18 8.21 5.10 31.67
N LYS A 19 8.08 3.91 32.26
CA LYS A 19 7.51 3.67 33.59
C LYS A 19 8.57 3.53 34.69
N GLY A 20 9.86 3.64 34.36
CA GLY A 20 10.96 3.54 35.31
C GLY A 20 11.44 2.12 35.61
N PHE A 21 11.05 1.12 34.81
CA PHE A 21 11.62 -0.22 34.93
C PHE A 21 13.04 -0.25 34.37
N ALA A 22 13.96 -0.92 35.07
CA ALA A 22 15.30 -1.19 34.58
C ALA A 22 15.25 -2.01 33.28
N THR A 23 16.15 -1.72 32.34
CA THR A 23 16.18 -2.33 31.01
C THR A 23 16.23 -3.84 31.07
N GLU A 24 17.08 -4.41 31.94
CA GLU A 24 17.27 -5.85 32.06
C GLU A 24 16.00 -6.54 32.59
N VAL A 25 15.25 -5.87 33.47
CA VAL A 25 13.96 -6.38 33.96
C VAL A 25 12.93 -6.35 32.83
N GLY A 26 12.91 -5.26 32.05
CA GLY A 26 12.02 -5.12 30.91
C GLY A 26 12.25 -6.20 29.85
N GLU A 27 13.50 -6.45 29.48
CA GLU A 27 13.88 -7.49 28.52
C GLU A 27 13.45 -8.89 28.97
N ARG A 28 13.73 -9.27 30.22
CA ARG A 28 13.29 -10.57 30.76
C ARG A 28 11.78 -10.75 30.72
N VAL A 29 11.02 -9.69 31.03
CA VAL A 29 9.55 -9.73 30.94
C VAL A 29 9.11 -9.89 29.49
N LEU A 30 9.73 -9.18 28.55
CA LEU A 30 9.40 -9.29 27.13
C LEU A 30 9.75 -10.66 26.55
N ASP A 31 10.85 -11.26 26.98
CA ASP A 31 11.22 -12.64 26.62
C ASP A 31 10.16 -13.62 27.11
N ARG A 32 9.77 -13.51 28.38
CA ARG A 32 8.72 -14.36 28.92
C ARG A 32 7.38 -14.19 28.18
N LEU A 33 7.03 -12.95 27.82
CA LEU A 33 5.83 -12.66 27.04
C LEU A 33 5.91 -13.22 25.61
N ALA A 34 7.09 -13.24 25.01
CA ALA A 34 7.32 -13.84 23.70
C ALA A 34 7.22 -15.38 23.76
N GLU A 35 7.82 -16.01 24.78
CA GLU A 35 7.74 -17.46 25.01
C GLU A 35 6.29 -17.96 25.13
N VAL A 36 5.44 -17.21 25.81
CA VAL A 36 4.00 -17.56 25.96
C VAL A 36 3.14 -17.06 24.79
N GLY A 37 3.75 -16.51 23.73
CA GLY A 37 3.07 -16.07 22.51
C GLY A 37 2.24 -14.78 22.63
N LEU A 38 2.39 -14.04 23.73
CA LEU A 38 1.69 -12.76 23.92
C LEU A 38 2.35 -11.61 23.14
N VAL A 39 3.66 -11.71 22.88
CA VAL A 39 4.40 -10.80 22.01
C VAL A 39 4.93 -11.61 20.84
N ASN A 40 4.55 -11.22 19.62
CA ASN A 40 4.98 -11.87 18.41
C ASN A 40 5.15 -10.81 17.31
N ASP A 41 6.41 -10.46 17.03
CA ASP A 41 6.74 -9.41 16.08
C ASP A 41 6.49 -9.83 14.62
N ALA A 42 6.59 -11.12 14.29
CA ALA A 42 6.21 -11.65 12.99
C ALA A 42 4.69 -11.54 12.75
N ALA A 43 3.87 -11.97 13.71
CA ALA A 43 2.42 -11.84 13.64
C ALA A 43 2.00 -10.36 13.61
N PHE A 44 2.69 -9.50 14.36
CA PHE A 44 2.51 -8.05 14.29
C PHE A 44 2.83 -7.52 12.89
N ALA A 45 3.94 -7.94 12.29
CA ALA A 45 4.35 -7.53 10.96
C ALA A 45 3.33 -7.91 9.89
N GLU A 46 2.82 -9.15 9.91
CA GLU A 46 1.78 -9.63 9.00
C GLU A 46 0.51 -8.76 9.07
N GLN A 47 -0.01 -8.54 10.27
CA GLN A 47 -1.20 -7.69 10.48
C GLN A 47 -0.95 -6.25 10.03
N TRP A 48 0.24 -5.72 10.30
CA TRP A 48 0.62 -4.37 9.90
C TRP A 48 0.70 -4.24 8.38
N VAL A 49 1.37 -5.16 7.71
CA VAL A 49 1.49 -5.20 6.25
C VAL A 49 0.10 -5.29 5.61
N HIS A 50 -0.72 -6.25 6.06
CA HIS A 50 -2.08 -6.42 5.55
C HIS A 50 -2.91 -5.14 5.71
N SER A 51 -2.90 -4.53 6.90
CA SER A 51 -3.66 -3.30 7.17
C SER A 51 -3.20 -2.13 6.28
N ARG A 52 -1.88 -1.95 6.14
CA ARG A 52 -1.31 -0.85 5.38
C ARG A 52 -1.45 -1.02 3.88
N HIS A 53 -1.36 -2.23 3.37
CA HIS A 53 -1.56 -2.53 1.96
C HIS A 53 -3.05 -2.39 1.57
N THR A 54 -3.93 -3.03 2.35
CA THR A 54 -5.37 -3.11 2.05
C THR A 54 -6.06 -1.77 2.29
N TYR A 55 -5.98 -1.19 3.48
CA TYR A 55 -6.78 -0.01 3.83
C TYR A 55 -6.03 1.28 3.56
N ALA A 56 -4.75 1.30 3.93
CA ALA A 56 -3.92 2.47 3.74
C ALA A 56 -3.17 2.43 2.41
N GLY A 57 -3.45 1.56 1.44
CA GLY A 57 -2.85 1.58 0.09
C GLY A 57 -1.36 1.96 0.01
N LYS A 58 -0.53 1.51 0.96
CA LYS A 58 0.90 1.81 1.01
C LYS A 58 1.67 0.79 0.18
N GLY A 59 2.72 1.26 -0.50
CA GLY A 59 3.66 0.37 -1.18
C GLY A 59 4.57 -0.34 -0.18
N LYS A 60 5.16 -1.45 -0.63
CA LYS A 60 6.00 -2.36 0.17
C LYS A 60 7.14 -1.59 0.87
N LYS A 61 7.78 -0.65 0.19
CA LYS A 61 8.89 0.16 0.74
C LYS A 61 8.46 1.07 1.89
N ALA A 62 7.29 1.70 1.81
CA ALA A 62 6.80 2.53 2.92
C ALA A 62 6.41 1.67 4.13
N ILE A 63 5.81 0.50 3.88
CA ILE A 63 5.46 -0.45 4.95
C ILE A 63 6.72 -0.94 5.66
N ALA A 64 7.77 -1.31 4.91
CA ALA A 64 9.06 -1.72 5.48
C ALA A 64 9.67 -0.65 6.38
N LEU A 65 9.66 0.61 5.96
CA LEU A 65 10.14 1.73 6.78
C LEU A 65 9.32 1.90 8.07
N GLU A 66 8.01 1.68 8.01
CA GLU A 66 7.15 1.74 9.19
C GLU A 66 7.41 0.61 10.17
N LEU A 67 7.61 -0.62 9.69
CA LEU A 67 7.99 -1.76 10.53
C LEU A 67 9.32 -1.51 11.24
N ARG A 68 10.32 -1.01 10.51
CA ARG A 68 11.61 -0.63 11.10
C ARG A 68 11.48 0.46 12.16
N ARG A 69 10.66 1.49 11.92
CA ARG A 69 10.39 2.55 12.91
C ARG A 69 9.66 2.03 14.15
N LYS A 70 8.98 0.89 14.04
CA LYS A 70 8.35 0.20 15.15
C LYS A 70 9.28 -0.79 15.86
N GLY A 71 10.54 -0.87 15.44
CA GLY A 71 11.52 -1.78 15.99
C GLY A 71 11.18 -3.25 15.74
N VAL A 72 10.48 -3.56 14.66
CA VAL A 72 10.32 -4.95 14.19
C VAL A 72 11.61 -5.35 13.49
N ASP A 73 12.16 -6.50 13.85
CA ASP A 73 13.38 -7.02 13.25
C ASP A 73 13.17 -7.33 11.76
N PRO A 74 14.16 -7.10 10.88
CA PRO A 74 14.09 -7.50 9.48
C PRO A 74 13.71 -8.98 9.27
N ALA A 75 14.20 -9.89 10.11
CA ALA A 75 13.88 -11.32 10.01
C ALA A 75 12.38 -11.62 10.21
N ASP A 76 11.71 -10.85 11.07
CA ASP A 76 10.25 -10.96 11.29
C ASP A 76 9.45 -10.19 10.23
N ALA A 77 9.99 -9.08 9.71
CA ALA A 77 9.32 -8.23 8.75
C ALA A 77 9.38 -8.76 7.31
N GLU A 78 10.49 -9.37 6.90
CA GLU A 78 10.71 -9.82 5.51
C GLU A 78 9.68 -10.84 5.02
N PRO A 79 9.33 -11.89 5.78
CA PRO A 79 8.30 -12.85 5.36
C PRO A 79 6.94 -12.18 5.12
N ALA A 80 6.54 -11.28 6.02
CA ALA A 80 5.29 -10.52 5.89
C ALA A 80 5.31 -9.61 4.66
N LEU A 81 6.42 -8.93 4.40
CA LEU A 81 6.62 -8.08 3.23
C LEU A 81 6.72 -8.88 1.91
N ALA A 82 7.23 -10.12 1.95
CA ALA A 82 7.29 -11.02 0.81
C ALA A 82 5.89 -11.44 0.33
N GLY A 83 4.91 -11.50 1.25
CA GLY A 83 3.51 -11.71 0.91
C GLY A 83 2.89 -10.61 0.03
N VAL A 84 3.50 -9.41 -0.02
CA VAL A 84 3.15 -8.36 -0.99
C VAL A 84 3.92 -8.61 -2.28
N THR A 85 3.25 -9.24 -3.25
CA THR A 85 3.82 -9.50 -4.57
C THR A 85 3.85 -8.23 -5.43
N ALA A 86 4.71 -8.21 -6.45
CA ALA A 86 4.81 -7.08 -7.36
C ALA A 86 3.50 -6.81 -8.11
N GLU A 87 2.77 -7.87 -8.48
CA GLU A 87 1.48 -7.79 -9.17
C GLU A 87 0.42 -7.16 -8.26
N SER A 88 0.34 -7.61 -6.99
CA SER A 88 -0.56 -7.05 -5.99
C SER A 88 -0.29 -5.55 -5.75
N GLU A 89 0.99 -5.17 -5.75
CA GLU A 89 1.41 -3.78 -5.60
C GLU A 89 1.00 -2.93 -6.82
N ILE A 90 1.19 -3.45 -8.04
CA ILE A 90 0.75 -2.81 -9.30
C ILE A 90 -0.78 -2.63 -9.32
N ASP A 91 -1.54 -3.69 -9.03
CA ASP A 91 -3.01 -3.67 -9.00
C ASP A 91 -3.53 -2.63 -8.01
N ARG A 92 -2.90 -2.57 -6.82
CA ARG A 92 -3.27 -1.60 -5.79
C ARG A 92 -2.94 -0.16 -6.21
N ALA A 93 -1.80 0.07 -6.86
CA ALA A 93 -1.44 1.37 -7.41
C ALA A 93 -2.44 1.82 -8.47
N ALA A 94 -2.82 0.92 -9.39
CA ALA A 94 -3.78 1.18 -10.44
C ALA A 94 -5.16 1.58 -9.87
N GLU A 95 -5.64 0.88 -8.84
CA GLU A 95 -6.88 1.24 -8.14
C GLU A 95 -6.81 2.63 -7.48
N LEU A 96 -5.68 2.98 -6.88
CA LEU A 96 -5.47 4.32 -6.31
C LEU A 96 -5.48 5.41 -7.39
N VAL A 97 -4.85 5.16 -8.53
CA VAL A 97 -4.82 6.07 -9.67
C VAL A 97 -6.21 6.27 -10.24
N ARG A 98 -6.97 5.20 -10.53
CA ARG A 98 -8.35 5.29 -11.02
C ARG A 98 -9.25 6.08 -10.08
N ARG A 99 -9.17 5.81 -8.77
CA ARG A 99 -9.93 6.60 -7.78
C ARG A 99 -9.56 8.07 -7.80
N LYS A 100 -8.28 8.40 -7.97
CA LYS A 100 -7.85 9.79 -8.04
C LYS A 100 -8.27 10.46 -9.33
N LEU A 101 -8.20 9.76 -10.47
CA LEU A 101 -8.64 10.27 -11.76
C LEU A 101 -10.09 10.76 -11.71
N ASN A 102 -10.97 10.00 -11.05
CA ASN A 102 -12.37 10.41 -10.82
C ASN A 102 -12.55 11.72 -10.02
N SER A 103 -11.49 12.17 -9.32
CA SER A 103 -11.49 13.41 -8.54
C SER A 103 -10.73 14.55 -9.21
N LEU A 104 -10.08 14.30 -10.36
CA LEU A 104 -9.34 15.33 -11.08
C LEU A 104 -10.28 16.10 -12.02
N PRO A 105 -10.00 17.39 -12.27
CA PRO A 105 -10.72 18.16 -13.26
C PRO A 105 -10.58 17.52 -14.66
N PRO A 106 -11.66 17.47 -15.47
CA PRO A 106 -11.65 16.86 -16.80
C PRO A 106 -10.80 17.64 -17.82
N ASP A 107 -10.55 18.92 -17.57
CA ASP A 107 -9.74 19.83 -18.39
C ASP A 107 -8.25 19.85 -18.01
N LEU A 108 -7.85 19.03 -17.02
CA LEU A 108 -6.47 19.03 -16.55
C LEU A 108 -5.53 18.45 -17.60
N ASP A 109 -4.48 19.22 -17.93
CA ASP A 109 -3.40 18.78 -18.81
C ASP A 109 -2.78 17.44 -18.37
N ARG A 110 -2.51 16.57 -19.36
CA ARG A 110 -2.00 15.20 -19.15
C ARG A 110 -0.68 15.18 -18.39
N ASP A 111 0.24 16.10 -18.67
CA ASP A 111 1.54 16.14 -17.98
C ASP A 111 1.37 16.59 -16.53
N LYS A 112 0.47 17.54 -16.27
CA LYS A 112 0.10 17.95 -14.91
C LYS A 112 -0.55 16.79 -14.13
N ALA A 113 -1.48 16.05 -14.76
CA ALA A 113 -2.10 14.86 -14.17
C ALA A 113 -1.04 13.80 -13.84
N THR A 114 -0.12 13.52 -14.78
CA THR A 114 0.97 12.56 -14.60
C THR A 114 1.84 12.91 -13.39
N ARG A 115 2.37 14.14 -13.31
CA ARG A 115 3.20 14.58 -12.18
C ARG A 115 2.47 14.45 -10.85
N ARG A 116 1.18 14.79 -10.81
CA ARG A 116 0.36 14.72 -9.59
C ARG A 116 0.13 13.28 -9.13
N LEU A 117 -0.17 12.37 -10.05
CA LEU A 117 -0.44 10.97 -9.77
C LEU A 117 0.84 10.22 -9.37
N VAL A 118 1.94 10.40 -10.11
CA VAL A 118 3.24 9.82 -9.78
C VAL A 118 3.72 10.32 -8.41
N GLY A 119 3.62 11.63 -8.14
CA GLY A 119 3.98 12.20 -6.84
C GLY A 119 3.13 11.66 -5.68
N MET A 120 1.86 11.36 -5.92
CA MET A 120 0.99 10.71 -4.93
C MET A 120 1.48 9.30 -4.59
N LEU A 121 1.77 8.47 -5.61
CA LEU A 121 2.25 7.11 -5.42
C LEU A 121 3.66 7.09 -4.78
N ALA A 122 4.53 8.04 -5.13
CA ALA A 122 5.85 8.17 -4.50
C ALA A 122 5.76 8.44 -2.99
N ARG A 123 4.90 9.38 -2.56
CA ARG A 123 4.65 9.63 -1.11
C ARG A 123 4.05 8.43 -0.39
N ARG A 124 3.47 7.52 -1.14
CA ARG A 124 2.82 6.31 -0.66
C ARG A 124 3.76 5.10 -0.61
N GLY A 125 5.00 5.26 -1.09
CA GLY A 125 6.06 4.26 -1.01
C GLY A 125 6.19 3.35 -2.22
N TYR A 126 5.50 3.65 -3.32
CA TYR A 126 5.69 2.92 -4.58
C TYR A 126 7.03 3.33 -5.22
N SER A 127 7.68 2.37 -5.90
CA SER A 127 8.88 2.66 -6.67
C SER A 127 8.57 3.65 -7.80
N GLN A 128 9.56 4.44 -8.22
CA GLN A 128 9.35 5.42 -9.30
C GLN A 128 8.98 4.73 -10.63
N SER A 129 9.61 3.60 -10.93
CA SER A 129 9.33 2.82 -12.14
C SER A 129 7.90 2.29 -12.16
N THR A 130 7.44 1.65 -11.07
CA THR A 130 6.06 1.16 -10.94
C THR A 130 5.06 2.30 -10.98
N ALA A 131 5.32 3.40 -10.26
CA ALA A 131 4.42 4.55 -10.23
C ALA A 131 4.24 5.18 -11.62
N TYR A 132 5.33 5.36 -12.36
CA TYR A 132 5.27 5.92 -13.71
C TYR A 132 4.57 4.98 -14.69
N ALA A 133 4.91 3.69 -14.68
CA ALA A 133 4.31 2.70 -15.57
C ALA A 133 2.79 2.63 -15.39
N VAL A 134 2.32 2.47 -14.14
CA VAL A 134 0.89 2.40 -13.82
C VAL A 134 0.16 3.68 -14.20
N VAL A 135 0.73 4.85 -13.90
CA VAL A 135 0.08 6.13 -14.25
C VAL A 135 -0.01 6.30 -15.77
N LYS A 136 1.04 5.96 -16.51
CA LYS A 136 1.04 6.05 -17.97
C LYS A 136 -0.01 5.11 -18.58
N GLU A 137 -0.10 3.89 -18.10
CA GLU A 137 -1.09 2.90 -18.52
C GLU A 137 -2.51 3.40 -18.25
N GLU A 138 -2.82 3.80 -17.01
CA GLU A 138 -4.16 4.28 -16.65
C GLU A 138 -4.56 5.56 -17.41
N LEU A 139 -3.63 6.50 -17.60
CA LEU A 139 -3.89 7.70 -18.41
C LEU A 139 -4.09 7.37 -19.90
N SER A 140 -3.56 6.26 -20.42
CA SER A 140 -3.83 5.86 -21.81
C SER A 140 -5.27 5.36 -22.01
N THR A 141 -5.90 4.84 -20.96
CA THR A 141 -7.30 4.38 -21.00
C THR A 141 -8.33 5.50 -20.88
N VAL A 142 -7.89 6.67 -20.40
CA VAL A 142 -8.72 7.87 -20.29
C VAL A 142 -8.41 8.77 -21.48
N GLU A 143 -9.41 9.06 -22.31
CA GLU A 143 -9.30 10.07 -23.36
C GLU A 143 -9.11 11.44 -22.71
N PHE A 144 -7.87 11.93 -22.73
CA PHE A 144 -7.58 13.35 -22.50
C PHE A 144 -7.60 14.04 -23.86
N ALA A 145 -8.23 15.20 -23.96
CA ALA A 145 -8.11 16.05 -25.14
C ALA A 145 -6.60 16.20 -25.47
N PRO A 146 -6.18 15.98 -26.73
CA PRO A 146 -4.78 15.99 -27.08
C PRO A 146 -4.18 17.35 -26.69
N THR A 147 -3.16 17.33 -25.82
CA THR A 147 -2.33 18.50 -25.59
C THR A 147 -1.77 18.90 -26.96
N PRO A 148 -1.99 20.13 -27.47
CA PRO A 148 -1.32 20.56 -28.68
C PRO A 148 0.18 20.45 -28.43
N SER A 149 0.83 19.54 -29.15
CA SER A 149 2.28 19.36 -29.13
C SER A 149 2.90 20.73 -29.39
N ALA A 150 3.58 21.28 -28.37
CA ALA A 150 4.29 22.53 -28.50
C ALA A 150 5.19 22.49 -29.74
N PRO A 151 5.26 23.57 -30.55
CA PRO A 151 6.11 23.60 -31.73
C PRO A 151 7.57 23.41 -31.34
N ALA A 152 8.26 22.57 -32.12
CA ALA A 152 9.65 22.19 -31.94
C ALA A 152 10.55 23.40 -31.58
N SER A 153 11.30 23.25 -30.48
CA SER A 153 12.32 24.19 -30.03
C SER A 153 13.29 24.53 -31.17
N ARG A 154 13.48 25.85 -31.37
CA ARG A 154 14.49 26.44 -32.26
C ARG A 154 15.90 25.92 -31.90
N PRO A 155 16.80 25.73 -32.88
CA PRO A 155 18.14 25.19 -32.63
C PRO A 155 19.02 26.17 -31.83
N ALA A 156 19.92 25.56 -31.05
CA ALA A 156 20.82 26.14 -30.07
C ALA A 156 21.62 27.36 -30.56
N SER A 157 21.68 28.39 -29.72
CA SER A 157 22.69 29.44 -29.80
C SER A 157 24.06 28.91 -29.34
N THR A 158 25.06 29.19 -30.16
CA THR A 158 26.49 28.91 -30.02
C THR A 158 27.06 29.33 -28.65
N PRO A 159 27.97 28.56 -28.01
CA PRO A 159 28.71 29.04 -26.85
C PRO A 159 29.92 29.88 -27.28
N ARG A 160 30.16 30.99 -26.57
CA ARG A 160 31.36 31.85 -26.67
C ARG A 160 32.33 31.49 -25.52
N PRO A 161 33.66 31.54 -25.71
CA PRO A 161 34.61 30.89 -24.81
C PRO A 161 34.84 31.61 -23.48
N THR A 162 35.16 30.80 -22.47
CA THR A 162 35.59 31.18 -21.12
C THR A 162 37.03 31.70 -21.12
N SER A 163 37.26 32.88 -20.55
CA SER A 163 38.59 33.39 -20.15
C SER A 163 38.75 33.26 -18.63
N ALA A 164 39.99 33.00 -18.22
CA ALA A 164 40.47 32.56 -16.90
C ALA A 164 40.28 33.55 -15.71
N PRO A 165 40.48 33.09 -14.44
CA PRO A 165 40.37 33.88 -13.20
C PRO A 165 41.76 34.31 -12.63
N PRO A 166 41.90 34.76 -11.36
CA PRO A 166 41.58 36.05 -10.72
C PRO A 166 42.90 36.74 -10.19
N PRO A 167 42.95 37.76 -9.30
CA PRO A 167 42.67 37.61 -7.85
C PRO A 167 42.21 38.89 -7.10
N GLY A 168 41.81 38.74 -5.83
CA GLY A 168 41.97 39.79 -4.82
C GLY A 168 40.79 40.02 -3.87
N GLU A 169 41.08 39.83 -2.58
CA GLU A 169 40.54 40.55 -1.40
C GLU A 169 39.30 39.97 -0.67
N ASP A 170 39.61 39.17 0.36
CA ASP A 170 39.03 39.27 1.72
C ASP A 170 39.35 40.66 2.33
N PRO A 171 38.72 41.16 3.44
CA PRO A 171 38.01 40.41 4.48
C PRO A 171 36.74 41.09 5.05
N SER A 172 36.18 40.46 6.10
CA SER A 172 35.34 41.06 7.16
C SER A 172 33.86 41.27 6.77
N GLU A 173 32.84 41.00 7.59
CA GLU A 173 32.76 40.98 9.05
C GLU A 173 31.38 40.38 9.45
N ASN A 174 31.36 39.63 10.54
CA ASN A 174 30.34 39.60 11.60
C ASN A 174 28.83 39.70 11.27
N HIS A 175 28.06 38.65 11.63
CA HIS A 175 27.08 38.68 12.75
C HIS A 175 26.19 37.41 12.76
N GLU A 176 26.34 36.61 13.81
CA GLU A 176 25.19 36.01 14.52
C GLU A 176 24.46 37.16 15.27
N PRO A 177 23.16 37.07 15.69
CA PRO A 177 22.65 35.87 16.37
C PRO A 177 21.11 35.58 16.34
N GLU A 178 20.77 34.45 16.97
CA GLU A 178 19.58 34.19 17.83
C GLU A 178 18.13 34.09 17.26
N ALA A 179 17.59 32.87 17.41
CA ALA A 179 16.44 32.49 18.25
C ALA A 179 14.96 32.65 17.80
N SER A 180 14.15 31.78 18.44
CA SER A 180 12.68 31.65 18.47
C SER A 180 12.02 31.08 17.20
N GLY A 181 11.24 30.00 17.24
CA GLY A 181 10.39 29.49 18.31
C GLY A 181 8.97 29.40 17.77
N THR A 182 8.29 28.28 18.05
CA THR A 182 6.85 28.19 18.37
C THR A 182 6.20 26.90 17.83
N VAL A 183 5.88 26.06 18.81
CA VAL A 183 4.92 24.97 18.81
C VAL A 183 3.55 25.46 18.38
N THR A 184 2.83 24.70 17.54
CA THR A 184 1.35 24.71 17.59
C THR A 184 0.80 23.30 17.54
N ARG A 185 0.17 22.96 18.66
CA ARG A 185 -0.67 21.79 18.92
C ARG A 185 -2.10 22.14 18.53
N ARG A 186 -2.82 21.22 17.89
CA ARG A 186 -4.28 20.98 17.98
C ARG A 186 -4.67 19.95 16.90
N THR A 187 -5.67 19.07 16.99
CA THR A 187 -6.53 18.44 18.01
C THR A 187 -7.59 17.70 17.20
N ALA A 188 -8.05 16.53 17.68
CA ALA A 188 -9.39 15.95 17.45
C ALA A 188 -9.71 15.49 15.99
N ARG A 189 -10.49 14.44 15.73
CA ARG A 189 -11.45 13.67 16.53
C ARG A 189 -11.88 12.42 15.73
N SER A 190 -12.29 11.36 16.45
CA SER A 190 -13.39 10.38 16.17
C SER A 190 -13.51 9.74 14.78
N GLY A 191 -13.78 8.45 14.58
CA GLY A 191 -14.32 7.40 15.44
C GLY A 191 -15.02 6.34 14.56
N GLY A 192 -15.18 5.12 15.09
CA GLY A 192 -16.08 4.06 14.57
C GLY A 192 -15.51 3.20 13.43
N LEU A 193 -15.74 1.89 13.33
CA LEU A 193 -16.48 0.91 14.12
C LEU A 193 -15.82 -0.44 13.82
N ALA A 194 -15.46 -1.18 14.87
CA ALA A 194 -15.15 -2.60 14.77
C ALA A 194 -16.44 -3.36 14.46
N ARG A 195 -16.35 -4.35 13.56
CA ARG A 195 -17.32 -5.44 13.49
C ARG A 195 -16.54 -6.73 13.68
N ASP A 196 -16.84 -7.38 14.79
CA ASP A 196 -16.44 -8.74 15.13
C ASP A 196 -16.87 -9.71 14.03
N ILE A 197 -15.98 -10.63 13.64
CA ILE A 197 -16.37 -11.91 13.05
C ILE A 197 -15.52 -12.99 13.73
N PRO A 198 -16.14 -14.06 14.29
CA PRO A 198 -15.43 -15.03 15.10
C PRO A 198 -14.61 -15.99 14.23
N MET A 199 -13.45 -16.36 14.74
CA MET A 199 -12.68 -17.53 14.30
C MET A 199 -13.33 -18.79 14.88
N GLN A 200 -13.81 -19.71 14.03
CA GLN A 200 -14.08 -21.10 14.41
C GLN A 200 -13.54 -22.06 13.35
N ARG A 201 -12.85 -23.12 13.80
CA ARG A 201 -12.32 -24.21 12.99
C ARG A 201 -13.42 -25.26 12.77
N GLY A 202 -13.77 -25.50 11.51
CA GLY A 202 -13.82 -26.80 10.82
C GLY A 202 -14.90 -27.83 11.18
N SER A 203 -15.81 -28.06 10.23
CA SER A 203 -16.44 -29.36 9.93
C SER A 203 -16.50 -29.57 8.39
N GLY A 204 -16.58 -30.82 7.92
CA GLY A 204 -16.62 -31.13 6.47
C GLY A 204 -17.82 -30.54 5.74
N ASP A 205 -18.95 -30.37 6.45
CA ASP A 205 -20.15 -29.69 5.96
C ASP A 205 -19.92 -28.19 5.74
N ASP A 206 -19.08 -27.54 6.57
CA ASP A 206 -18.75 -26.11 6.41
C ASP A 206 -17.98 -25.85 5.12
N ALA A 207 -17.14 -26.80 4.68
CA ALA A 207 -16.37 -26.67 3.45
C ALA A 207 -17.27 -26.82 2.20
N GLU A 208 -18.25 -27.71 2.25
CA GLU A 208 -19.25 -27.87 1.18
C GLU A 208 -20.19 -26.66 1.11
N ASP A 209 -20.61 -26.13 2.27
CA ASP A 209 -21.43 -24.92 2.36
C ASP A 209 -20.66 -23.66 1.93
N GLU A 210 -19.37 -23.57 2.25
CA GLU A 210 -18.46 -22.53 1.78
C GLU A 210 -18.34 -22.60 0.24
N HIS A 211 -18.15 -23.80 -0.31
CA HIS A 211 -18.06 -24.01 -1.77
C HIS A 211 -19.37 -23.64 -2.47
N ARG A 212 -20.53 -24.09 -1.95
CA ARG A 212 -21.86 -23.78 -2.50
C ARG A 212 -22.14 -22.28 -2.48
N SER A 213 -21.80 -21.61 -1.39
CA SER A 213 -21.94 -20.15 -1.25
C SER A 213 -21.04 -19.38 -2.22
N ALA A 214 -19.80 -19.82 -2.41
CA ALA A 214 -18.87 -19.24 -3.38
C ALA A 214 -19.40 -19.38 -4.82
N THR A 215 -19.94 -20.55 -5.16
CA THR A 215 -20.53 -20.83 -6.49
C THR A 215 -21.70 -19.90 -6.79
N GLU A 216 -22.61 -19.70 -5.85
CA GLU A 216 -23.73 -18.76 -6.04
C GLU A 216 -23.28 -17.32 -6.30
N LEU A 217 -22.25 -16.86 -5.58
CA LEU A 217 -21.70 -15.53 -5.75
C LEU A 217 -21.07 -15.34 -7.14
N VAL A 218 -20.34 -16.35 -7.61
CA VAL A 218 -19.72 -16.34 -8.95
C VAL A 218 -20.80 -16.32 -10.03
N ARG A 219 -21.80 -17.21 -9.98
CA ARG A 219 -22.94 -17.22 -10.92
C ARG A 219 -23.66 -15.89 -10.96
N ARG A 220 -23.98 -15.34 -9.79
CA ARG A 220 -24.64 -14.04 -9.67
C ARG A 220 -23.81 -12.94 -10.33
N LYS A 221 -22.49 -12.95 -10.14
CA LYS A 221 -21.61 -11.94 -10.74
C LYS A 221 -21.46 -12.13 -12.25
N LEU A 222 -21.34 -13.37 -12.72
CA LEU A 222 -21.22 -13.72 -14.14
C LEU A 222 -22.42 -13.24 -14.97
N ARG A 223 -23.63 -13.17 -14.39
CA ARG A 223 -24.82 -12.56 -15.02
C ARG A 223 -24.70 -11.06 -15.27
N THR A 224 -23.87 -10.38 -14.49
CA THR A 224 -23.65 -8.92 -14.59
C THR A 224 -22.35 -8.55 -15.29
N LEU A 225 -21.49 -9.54 -15.57
CA LEU A 225 -20.21 -9.32 -16.22
C LEU A 225 -20.41 -9.18 -17.73
N SER A 226 -19.66 -8.27 -18.34
CA SER A 226 -19.69 -8.08 -19.80
C SER A 226 -19.33 -9.39 -20.52
N PRO A 227 -20.10 -9.82 -21.55
CA PRO A 227 -19.87 -11.09 -22.24
C PRO A 227 -18.59 -11.13 -23.09
N ASN A 228 -17.93 -9.98 -23.30
CA ASN A 228 -16.69 -9.83 -24.08
C ASN A 228 -15.45 -9.60 -23.21
N LEU A 229 -15.54 -9.85 -21.90
CA LEU A 229 -14.39 -9.73 -21.02
C LEU A 229 -13.42 -10.90 -21.22
N GLU A 230 -12.13 -10.62 -21.43
CA GLU A 230 -11.10 -11.66 -21.51
C GLU A 230 -11.14 -12.58 -20.27
N GLN A 231 -11.00 -13.88 -20.51
CA GLN A 231 -11.14 -14.94 -19.50
C GLN A 231 -10.22 -14.69 -18.30
N ASP A 232 -8.95 -14.31 -18.54
CA ASP A 232 -7.98 -13.98 -17.50
C ASP A 232 -8.38 -12.77 -16.64
N LYS A 233 -9.09 -11.79 -17.22
CA LYS A 233 -9.62 -10.63 -16.49
C LYS A 233 -10.86 -11.02 -15.69
N ALA A 234 -11.70 -11.91 -16.22
CA ALA A 234 -12.85 -12.46 -15.51
C ALA A 234 -12.40 -13.29 -14.29
N ILE A 235 -11.44 -14.20 -14.47
CA ILE A 235 -10.86 -15.03 -13.41
C ILE A 235 -10.29 -14.15 -12.30
N ARG A 236 -9.41 -13.20 -12.64
CA ARG A 236 -8.81 -12.28 -11.66
C ARG A 236 -9.85 -11.50 -10.87
N ARG A 237 -10.91 -11.02 -11.53
CA ARG A 237 -11.96 -10.22 -10.88
C ARG A 237 -12.83 -11.05 -9.94
N LEU A 238 -13.15 -12.28 -10.32
CA LEU A 238 -13.99 -13.18 -9.52
C LEU A 238 -13.23 -13.80 -8.34
N VAL A 239 -11.99 -14.25 -8.55
CA VAL A 239 -11.11 -14.75 -7.48
C VAL A 239 -10.86 -13.63 -6.45
N GLY A 240 -10.56 -12.41 -6.90
CA GLY A 240 -10.39 -11.27 -6.00
C GLY A 240 -11.66 -10.87 -5.25
N MET A 241 -12.86 -11.12 -5.82
CA MET A 241 -14.13 -10.89 -5.14
C MET A 241 -14.32 -11.88 -3.98
N LEU A 242 -14.05 -13.16 -4.21
CA LEU A 242 -14.16 -14.21 -3.21
C LEU A 242 -13.10 -14.03 -2.09
N ALA A 243 -11.85 -13.72 -2.45
CA ALA A 243 -10.81 -13.46 -1.47
C ALA A 243 -11.15 -12.31 -0.51
N ARG A 244 -11.78 -11.22 -0.99
CA ARG A 244 -12.25 -10.11 -0.14
C ARG A 244 -13.37 -10.49 0.82
N ARG A 245 -14.04 -11.61 0.57
CA ARG A 245 -15.19 -12.10 1.35
C ARG A 245 -14.79 -13.25 2.31
N GLY A 246 -13.49 -13.54 2.40
CA GLY A 246 -12.93 -14.52 3.34
C GLY A 246 -12.77 -15.93 2.77
N TYR A 247 -13.11 -16.16 1.50
CA TYR A 247 -12.94 -17.47 0.88
C TYR A 247 -11.47 -17.80 0.68
N SER A 248 -11.11 -19.07 0.89
CA SER A 248 -9.76 -19.55 0.64
C SER A 248 -9.36 -19.39 -0.83
N ARG A 249 -8.06 -19.20 -1.10
CA ARG A 249 -7.55 -18.99 -2.47
C ARG A 249 -7.78 -20.23 -3.36
N SER A 250 -7.69 -21.43 -2.78
CA SER A 250 -7.97 -22.69 -3.50
C SER A 250 -9.46 -22.78 -3.83
N THR A 251 -10.36 -22.57 -2.86
CA THR A 251 -11.82 -22.57 -3.08
C THR A 251 -12.21 -21.55 -4.15
N ALA A 252 -11.68 -20.32 -4.05
CA ALA A 252 -11.98 -19.26 -4.99
C ALA A 252 -11.52 -19.58 -6.41
N TYR A 253 -10.34 -20.16 -6.58
CA TYR A 253 -9.83 -20.54 -7.90
C TYR A 253 -10.64 -21.69 -8.51
N THR A 254 -10.89 -22.75 -7.74
CA THR A 254 -11.62 -23.95 -8.21
C THR A 254 -13.05 -23.60 -8.64
N VAL A 255 -13.78 -22.82 -7.83
CA VAL A 255 -15.16 -22.41 -8.15
C VAL A 255 -15.19 -21.55 -9.41
N VAL A 256 -14.27 -20.60 -9.54
CA VAL A 256 -14.24 -19.67 -10.68
C VAL A 256 -13.87 -20.39 -11.98
N GLN A 257 -12.91 -21.30 -11.93
CA GLN A 257 -12.55 -22.16 -13.07
C GLN A 257 -13.74 -23.01 -13.51
N ALA A 258 -14.37 -23.74 -12.58
CA ALA A 258 -15.49 -24.62 -12.88
C ALA A 258 -16.66 -23.91 -13.57
N GLU A 259 -17.04 -22.72 -13.07
CA GLU A 259 -18.17 -21.96 -13.62
C GLU A 259 -17.85 -21.29 -14.97
N LEU A 260 -16.59 -20.94 -15.24
CA LEU A 260 -16.19 -20.43 -16.55
C LEU A 260 -16.13 -21.54 -17.59
N SER A 261 -15.59 -22.71 -17.25
CA SER A 261 -15.59 -23.89 -18.13
C SER A 261 -17.01 -24.39 -18.46
N ALA A 262 -17.93 -24.34 -17.49
CA ALA A 262 -19.34 -24.68 -17.72
C ALA A 262 -19.99 -23.71 -18.73
N ARG A 263 -19.70 -22.41 -18.63
CA ARG A 263 -20.22 -21.38 -19.54
C ARG A 263 -19.65 -21.46 -20.96
N GLU A 264 -18.45 -22.00 -21.11
CA GLU A 264 -17.85 -22.30 -22.41
C GLU A 264 -18.48 -23.52 -23.07
N SER A 265 -18.89 -24.51 -22.27
CA SER A 265 -19.56 -25.73 -22.77
C SER A 265 -21.02 -25.50 -23.17
N GLU A 266 -21.66 -24.42 -22.69
CA GLU A 266 -23.03 -24.01 -23.04
C GLU A 266 -23.11 -23.03 -24.24
N ARG A 267 -21.97 -22.60 -24.79
CA ARG A 267 -21.87 -21.69 -25.96
C ARG A 267 -21.60 -22.45 -27.24
#